data_AF-A0A840DYL5-F1
#
_entry.id   AF-A0A840DYL5-F1
#
_cell.length_a   1.000
_cell.length_b   1.000
_cell.length_c   1.000
_cell.angle_alpha   90.00
_cell.angle_beta   90.00
_cell.angle_gamma   90.00
#
_symmetry.space_group_name_H-M   'P 1'
#
loop_
_entity.id
_entity.type
_entity.pdbx_description
1 polymer ?
#
loop_
_entity_poly.entity_id
_entity_poly.type
_entity_poly.pdbx_seq_one_letter_code
_entity_poly.pdbx_strand_id
1 'polypeptide(L)'
;MKRTFACLFSAAGIWLMSWNGYSYWQGVHATVSSTVTASGTVLGTLTIPKLSLVLPIYEGTTEKELKKGVGHEPNSAMPGETGNVVLSGHRDTVFRKLGKVEVGDELVVETAAGRFRYVVKKVRIVSENDRTVLVDKPRPTLTVTTCYPFQFIGDAKQRYVLVAYLTSVHH
;
A
#
# COMPACT_ATOMS: atom_id res chain seq x y z
N MET A 1 27.96 9.67 68.09
CA MET A 1 28.25 8.51 67.23
C MET A 1 28.70 9.03 65.87
N LYS A 2 29.81 8.47 65.36
CA LYS A 2 30.74 9.11 64.43
C LYS A 2 30.17 9.27 63.01
N ARG A 3 30.41 10.47 62.45
CA ARG A 3 30.38 10.77 61.02
C ARG A 3 31.65 10.19 60.37
N THR A 4 31.52 9.64 59.17
CA THR A 4 32.67 9.47 58.27
C THR A 4 32.22 9.84 56.87
N PHE A 5 32.69 11.00 56.42
CA PHE A 5 32.68 11.45 55.03
C PHE A 5 34.13 11.30 54.56
N ALA A 6 34.34 10.68 53.40
CA ALA A 6 35.62 10.74 52.70
C ALA A 6 35.35 10.75 51.20
N CYS A 7 35.32 11.95 50.63
CA CYS A 7 35.76 12.19 49.26
C CYS A 7 36.54 13.51 49.29
N LEU A 8 37.86 13.37 49.25
CA LEU A 8 38.80 14.48 49.08
C LEU A 8 39.15 14.61 47.59
N PHE A 9 39.50 15.86 47.27
CA PHE A 9 40.16 16.37 46.08
C PHE A 9 39.27 16.58 44.85
N SER A 10 39.42 17.64 44.08
CA SER A 10 39.83 19.04 44.27
C SER A 10 39.82 19.62 42.86
N ALA A 11 39.35 20.86 42.76
CA ALA A 11 39.70 21.85 41.75
C ALA A 11 39.52 21.49 40.27
N ALA A 12 38.41 21.96 39.69
CA ALA A 12 38.46 23.04 38.70
C ALA A 12 37.03 23.57 38.50
N GLY A 13 36.71 24.66 39.19
CA GLY A 13 35.51 25.42 38.89
C GLY A 13 35.74 26.25 37.64
N ILE A 14 34.90 26.08 36.62
CA ILE A 14 34.58 27.14 35.67
C ILE A 14 33.06 27.13 35.49
N TRP A 15 32.51 28.33 35.56
CA TRP A 15 31.11 28.73 35.72
C TRP A 15 30.10 28.04 34.79
N LEU A 16 29.05 27.47 35.39
CA LEU A 16 27.80 27.09 34.71
C LEU A 16 26.94 28.34 34.53
N MET A 17 26.98 28.94 33.33
CA MET A 17 25.81 29.64 32.81
C MET A 17 24.92 28.60 32.16
N SER A 18 23.79 28.33 32.82
CA SER A 18 22.70 27.53 32.27
C SER A 18 22.09 28.27 31.08
N TRP A 19 22.14 27.69 29.88
CA TRP A 19 21.24 28.01 28.79
C TRP A 19 20.96 26.75 27.97
N ASN A 20 19.70 26.29 28.02
CA ASN A 20 19.06 25.25 27.21
C ASN A 20 19.65 23.83 27.26
N GLY A 21 19.16 23.06 28.24
CA GLY A 21 19.29 21.61 28.29
C GLY A 21 18.48 20.90 27.20
N TYR A 22 19.09 20.70 26.03
CA TYR A 22 18.65 19.70 25.06
C TYR A 22 19.81 18.75 24.76
N SER A 23 19.87 17.66 25.52
CA SER A 23 20.65 16.49 25.18
C SER A 23 19.93 15.74 24.05
N TYR A 24 20.43 15.84 22.83
CA TYR A 24 19.96 15.02 21.73
C TYR A 24 20.49 13.60 21.91
N TRP A 25 19.61 12.67 22.29
CA TRP A 25 19.87 11.23 22.13
C TRP A 25 19.87 10.92 20.63
N GLN A 26 21.01 10.46 20.09
CA GLN A 26 21.06 9.90 18.74
C GLN A 26 20.36 8.54 18.73
N GLY A 27 19.03 8.57 18.62
CA GLY A 27 18.26 7.41 18.21
C GLY A 27 18.59 7.11 16.76
N VAL A 28 19.08 5.90 16.50
CA VAL A 28 19.32 5.38 15.15
C VAL A 28 17.98 5.44 14.41
N HIS A 29 17.81 6.38 13.48
CA HIS A 29 16.68 6.34 12.57
C HIS A 29 16.89 5.13 11.66
N ALA A 30 16.15 4.05 11.91
CA ALA A 30 16.06 2.95 10.98
C ALA A 30 15.52 3.51 9.66
N THR A 31 16.40 3.67 8.69
CA THR A 31 16.03 4.01 7.32
C THR A 31 15.17 2.87 6.80
N VAL A 32 13.85 3.06 6.77
CA VAL A 32 12.96 2.13 6.07
C VAL A 32 13.33 2.25 4.60
N SER A 33 14.10 1.30 4.09
CA SER A 33 14.56 1.28 2.71
C SER A 33 13.35 1.00 1.83
N SER A 34 12.71 2.05 1.33
CA SER A 34 11.69 1.94 0.28
C SER A 34 12.36 1.39 -0.97
N THR A 35 12.32 0.08 -1.17
CA THR A 35 12.78 -0.54 -2.41
C THR A 35 11.85 -0.06 -3.52
N VAL A 36 12.29 0.93 -4.30
CA VAL A 36 11.63 1.31 -5.55
C VAL A 36 11.69 0.08 -6.45
N THR A 37 10.56 -0.62 -6.59
CA THR A 37 10.49 -1.79 -7.45
C THR A 37 10.52 -1.29 -8.90
N ALA A 38 11.37 -1.88 -9.74
CA ALA A 38 11.43 -1.51 -11.15
C ALA A 38 10.14 -1.95 -11.87
N SER A 39 9.59 -1.08 -12.72
CA SER A 39 8.42 -1.42 -13.55
C SER A 39 8.64 -2.72 -14.35
N GLY A 40 7.57 -3.51 -14.46
CA GLY A 40 7.58 -4.81 -15.12
C GLY A 40 8.00 -5.98 -14.22
N THR A 41 8.45 -5.72 -12.99
CA THR A 41 8.76 -6.76 -12.00
C THR A 41 7.47 -7.39 -11.48
N VAL A 42 7.47 -8.70 -11.24
CA VAL A 42 6.34 -9.39 -10.60
C VAL A 42 6.36 -9.11 -9.10
N LEU A 43 5.29 -8.52 -8.58
CA LEU A 43 5.12 -8.29 -7.14
C LEU A 43 4.52 -9.51 -6.42
N GLY A 44 3.68 -10.26 -7.13
CA GLY A 44 2.86 -11.28 -6.50
C GLY A 44 1.64 -11.69 -7.32
N THR A 45 0.58 -12.09 -6.64
CA THR A 45 -0.69 -12.51 -7.26
C THR A 45 -1.90 -11.88 -6.58
N LEU A 46 -2.94 -11.60 -7.37
CA LEU A 46 -4.28 -11.24 -6.93
C LEU A 46 -5.20 -12.43 -7.17
N THR A 47 -5.81 -12.94 -6.10
CA THR A 47 -6.83 -13.98 -6.15
C THR A 47 -8.20 -13.39 -5.83
N ILE A 48 -9.21 -13.71 -6.66
CA ILE A 48 -10.61 -13.33 -6.47
C ILE A 48 -11.43 -14.64 -6.40
N PRO A 49 -11.69 -15.17 -5.18
CA PRO A 49 -12.31 -16.49 -5.00
C PRO A 49 -13.67 -16.63 -5.68
N LYS A 50 -14.54 -15.61 -5.61
CA LYS A 50 -15.87 -15.63 -6.26
C LYS A 50 -15.81 -15.84 -7.77
N LEU A 51 -14.71 -15.45 -8.40
CA LEU A 51 -14.50 -15.60 -9.83
C LEU A 51 -13.64 -16.80 -10.21
N SER A 52 -13.16 -17.57 -9.22
CA SER A 52 -12.14 -18.61 -9.37
C SER A 52 -10.94 -18.12 -10.19
N LEU A 53 -10.49 -16.90 -9.86
CA LEU A 53 -9.53 -16.16 -10.67
C LEU A 53 -8.24 -15.88 -9.88
N VAL A 54 -7.10 -16.11 -10.53
CA VAL A 54 -5.76 -15.78 -10.01
C VAL A 54 -5.02 -15.02 -11.10
N LEU A 55 -4.50 -13.83 -10.78
CA LEU A 55 -3.79 -12.97 -11.72
C LEU A 55 -2.42 -12.57 -11.16
N PRO A 56 -1.36 -12.57 -11.98
CA PRO A 56 -0.09 -11.98 -11.57
C PRO A 56 -0.23 -10.46 -11.43
N ILE A 57 0.45 -9.90 -10.43
CA ILE A 57 0.59 -8.46 -10.19
C ILE A 57 1.99 -8.06 -10.66
N TYR A 58 2.05 -7.08 -11.54
CA TYR A 58 3.27 -6.45 -12.03
C TYR A 58 3.38 -5.03 -11.51
N GLU A 59 4.58 -4.56 -11.23
CA GLU A 59 4.84 -3.16 -10.93
C GLU A 59 4.66 -2.31 -12.20
N GLY A 60 3.83 -1.26 -12.13
CA GLY A 60 3.56 -0.37 -13.26
C GLY A 60 2.25 -0.68 -13.99
N THR A 61 1.70 0.35 -14.62
CA THR A 61 0.38 0.34 -15.27
C THR A 61 0.45 0.61 -16.78
N THR A 62 1.61 0.37 -17.42
CA THR A 62 1.72 0.50 -18.88
C THR A 62 1.07 -0.67 -19.60
N GLU A 63 0.80 -0.51 -20.90
CA GLU A 63 0.17 -1.53 -21.73
C GLU A 63 0.94 -2.87 -21.71
N LYS A 64 2.27 -2.83 -21.54
CA LYS A 64 3.12 -4.03 -21.50
C LYS A 64 2.81 -4.91 -20.28
N GLU A 65 2.58 -4.30 -19.12
CA GLU A 65 2.26 -5.00 -17.87
C GLU A 65 0.78 -5.43 -17.85
N LEU A 66 -0.13 -4.53 -18.25
CA LEU A 66 -1.57 -4.79 -18.23
C LEU A 66 -2.00 -5.89 -19.23
N LYS A 67 -1.20 -6.15 -20.28
CA LYS A 67 -1.39 -7.31 -21.17
C LYS A 67 -1.15 -8.66 -20.49
N LYS A 68 -0.35 -8.69 -19.43
CA LYS A 68 0.08 -9.93 -18.75
C LYS A 68 -0.71 -10.24 -17.48
N GLY A 69 -1.33 -9.22 -16.88
CA GLY A 69 -2.06 -9.38 -15.62
C GLY A 69 -2.59 -8.07 -15.09
N VAL A 70 -2.34 -7.82 -13.80
CA VAL A 70 -2.72 -6.61 -13.10
C VAL A 70 -1.49 -5.73 -12.90
N GLY A 71 -1.62 -4.43 -13.14
CA GLY A 71 -0.58 -3.46 -12.85
C GLY A 71 -0.80 -2.82 -11.48
N HIS A 72 0.23 -2.79 -10.65
CA HIS A 72 0.30 -1.96 -9.45
C HIS A 72 0.69 -0.54 -9.83
N GLU A 73 -0.01 0.45 -9.27
CA GLU A 73 0.32 1.86 -9.50
C GLU A 73 1.58 2.26 -8.72
N PRO A 74 2.68 2.69 -9.38
CA PRO A 74 3.97 2.88 -8.71
C PRO A 74 4.02 3.91 -7.58
N ASN A 75 3.06 4.84 -7.56
CA ASN A 75 2.97 5.88 -6.52
C ASN A 75 1.91 5.53 -5.44
N SER A 76 1.41 4.30 -5.43
CA SER A 76 0.45 3.81 -4.44
C SER A 76 1.13 2.94 -3.38
N ALA A 77 0.45 2.68 -2.27
CA ALA A 77 1.01 1.89 -1.18
C ALA A 77 1.26 0.43 -1.60
N MET A 78 2.25 -0.24 -1.01
CA MET A 78 2.47 -1.66 -1.28
C MET A 78 1.44 -2.54 -0.54
N PRO A 79 1.14 -3.76 -1.05
CA PRO A 79 0.27 -4.70 -0.34
C PRO A 79 0.72 -4.95 1.10
N GLY A 80 -0.17 -4.70 2.06
CA GLY A 80 0.09 -4.87 3.49
C GLY A 80 0.54 -3.59 4.20
N GLU A 81 0.91 -2.55 3.47
CA GLU A 81 1.22 -1.25 4.07
C GLU A 81 -0.04 -0.46 4.42
N THR A 82 0.13 0.54 5.28
CA THR A 82 -0.92 1.53 5.49
C THR A 82 -1.02 2.42 4.25
N GLY A 83 -2.24 2.69 3.82
CA GLY A 83 -2.50 3.55 2.68
C GLY A 83 -3.46 2.91 1.68
N ASN A 84 -3.36 3.35 0.42
CA ASN A 84 -4.14 2.84 -0.68
C ASN A 84 -3.27 2.11 -1.71
N VAL A 85 -3.42 0.79 -1.79
CA VAL A 85 -2.84 -0.04 -2.85
C VAL A 85 -3.75 0.05 -4.07
N VAL A 86 -3.22 0.51 -5.20
CA VAL A 86 -4.02 0.64 -6.43
C VAL A 86 -3.59 -0.37 -7.46
N LEU A 87 -4.55 -1.19 -7.89
CA LEU A 87 -4.39 -2.21 -8.90
C LEU A 87 -5.24 -1.90 -10.13
N SER A 88 -4.62 -1.82 -11.29
CA SER A 88 -5.26 -1.54 -12.58
C SER A 88 -5.26 -2.77 -13.47
N GLY A 89 -6.36 -3.00 -14.19
CA GLY A 89 -6.47 -4.11 -15.14
C GLY A 89 -7.18 -3.72 -16.43
N HIS A 90 -6.79 -4.34 -17.54
CA HIS A 90 -7.54 -4.22 -18.80
C HIS A 90 -8.91 -4.85 -18.69
N ARG A 91 -9.94 -4.09 -19.09
CA ARG A 91 -11.33 -4.55 -19.09
C ARG A 91 -11.51 -5.81 -19.91
N ASP A 92 -10.89 -5.88 -21.09
CA ASP A 92 -11.29 -6.81 -22.16
C ASP A 92 -10.83 -8.25 -21.91
N THR A 93 -10.07 -8.48 -20.85
CA THR A 93 -9.62 -9.80 -20.42
C THR A 93 -10.49 -10.30 -19.25
N VAL A 94 -9.86 -10.70 -18.16
CA VAL A 94 -10.44 -11.38 -17.01
C VAL A 94 -11.22 -10.42 -16.10
N PHE A 95 -10.98 -9.11 -16.24
CA PHE A 95 -11.70 -8.05 -15.53
C PHE A 95 -13.13 -7.80 -16.01
N ARG A 96 -13.58 -8.34 -17.16
CA ARG A 96 -15.00 -8.29 -17.54
C ARG A 96 -15.92 -8.88 -16.47
N LYS A 97 -15.41 -9.88 -15.74
CA LYS A 97 -16.13 -10.56 -14.66
C LYS A 97 -16.06 -9.79 -13.33
N LEU A 98 -15.26 -8.72 -13.24
CA LEU A 98 -15.14 -7.91 -12.02
C LEU A 98 -16.49 -7.29 -11.62
N GLY A 99 -17.39 -7.05 -12.58
CA GLY A 99 -18.76 -6.60 -12.32
C GLY A 99 -19.64 -7.60 -11.55
N LYS A 100 -19.21 -8.85 -11.35
CA LYS A 100 -19.89 -9.85 -10.51
C LYS A 100 -19.44 -9.80 -9.04
N VAL A 101 -18.37 -9.05 -8.76
CA VAL A 101 -17.88 -8.85 -7.39
C VAL A 101 -18.75 -7.80 -6.72
N GLU A 102 -19.17 -8.11 -5.51
CA GLU A 102 -20.12 -7.35 -4.70
C GLU A 102 -19.51 -7.01 -3.34
N VAL A 103 -20.19 -6.14 -2.61
CA VAL A 103 -19.80 -5.81 -1.23
C VAL A 103 -19.86 -7.07 -0.36
N GLY A 104 -18.79 -7.33 0.39
CA GLY A 104 -18.64 -8.54 1.21
C GLY A 104 -17.72 -9.59 0.61
N ASP A 105 -17.43 -9.52 -0.69
CA ASP A 105 -16.54 -10.49 -1.34
C ASP A 105 -15.07 -10.28 -0.98
N GLU A 106 -14.31 -11.37 -1.02
CA GLU A 106 -12.88 -11.37 -0.71
C GLU A 106 -12.00 -11.10 -1.93
N LEU A 107 -10.91 -10.37 -1.68
CA LEU A 107 -9.78 -10.20 -2.58
C LEU A 107 -8.52 -10.58 -1.79
N VAL A 108 -7.67 -11.42 -2.34
CA VAL A 108 -6.47 -11.89 -1.66
C VAL A 108 -5.25 -11.52 -2.47
N VAL A 109 -4.32 -10.79 -1.86
CA VAL A 109 -3.05 -10.41 -2.48
C VAL A 109 -1.94 -11.21 -1.81
N GLU A 110 -1.15 -11.94 -2.60
CA GLU A 110 0.02 -12.66 -2.12
C GLU A 110 1.27 -12.06 -2.72
N THR A 111 2.26 -11.75 -1.90
CA THR A 111 3.56 -11.22 -2.32
C THR A 111 4.66 -11.94 -1.55
N ALA A 112 5.92 -11.60 -1.82
CA ALA A 112 7.05 -12.07 -1.01
C ALA A 112 6.96 -11.67 0.48
N ALA A 113 6.20 -10.62 0.82
CA ALA A 113 6.01 -10.15 2.19
C ALA A 113 4.91 -10.89 2.97
N GLY A 114 4.09 -11.69 2.27
CA GLY A 114 3.00 -12.45 2.88
C GLY A 114 1.70 -12.41 2.07
N ARG A 115 0.64 -12.93 2.70
CA ARG A 115 -0.73 -13.05 2.18
C ARG A 115 -1.66 -12.08 2.90
N PHE A 116 -2.25 -11.17 2.13
CA PHE A 116 -3.10 -10.08 2.60
C PHE A 116 -4.53 -10.30 2.13
N ARG A 117 -5.47 -10.34 3.07
CA ARG A 117 -6.89 -10.62 2.80
C ARG A 117 -7.69 -9.34 2.93
N TYR A 118 -8.38 -8.95 1.86
CA TYR A 118 -9.22 -7.75 1.79
C TYR A 118 -10.68 -8.14 1.55
N VAL A 119 -11.60 -7.34 2.09
CA VAL A 119 -13.04 -7.51 1.87
C VAL A 119 -13.61 -6.27 1.20
N VAL A 120 -14.32 -6.45 0.08
CA VAL A 120 -14.95 -5.36 -0.68
C VAL A 120 -15.98 -4.65 0.18
N LYS A 121 -15.84 -3.33 0.29
CA LYS A 121 -16.76 -2.47 1.04
C LYS A 121 -17.55 -1.52 0.15
N LYS A 122 -17.02 -1.19 -1.02
CA LYS A 122 -17.68 -0.26 -1.94
C LYS A 122 -17.38 -0.61 -3.38
N VAL A 123 -18.39 -0.41 -4.22
CA VAL A 123 -18.30 -0.47 -5.68
C VAL A 123 -18.73 0.90 -6.21
N ARG A 124 -17.98 1.46 -7.15
CA ARG A 124 -18.32 2.74 -7.78
C ARG A 124 -17.96 2.73 -9.26
N ILE A 125 -18.67 3.57 -10.02
CA ILE A 125 -18.27 3.96 -11.37
C ILE A 125 -17.83 5.41 -11.29
N VAL A 126 -16.63 5.70 -11.78
CA VAL A 126 -16.03 7.05 -11.78
C VAL A 126 -15.59 7.44 -13.18
N SER A 127 -15.29 8.73 -13.39
CA SER A 127 -14.69 9.20 -14.64
C SER A 127 -13.27 8.66 -14.81
N GLU A 128 -12.82 8.48 -16.06
CA GLU A 128 -11.43 8.10 -16.36
C GLU A 128 -10.38 9.04 -15.76
N ASN A 129 -10.75 10.31 -15.57
CA ASN A 129 -9.89 11.36 -15.03
C ASN A 129 -10.05 11.54 -13.51
N ASP A 130 -10.84 10.69 -12.84
CA ASP A 130 -11.07 10.80 -11.41
C ASP A 130 -9.84 10.31 -10.62
N ARG A 131 -9.03 11.27 -10.17
CA ARG A 131 -7.83 11.01 -9.37
C ARG A 131 -8.13 10.57 -7.94
N THR A 132 -9.39 10.62 -7.48
CA THR A 132 -9.74 10.19 -6.11
C THR A 132 -9.50 8.70 -5.85
N VAL A 133 -9.39 7.91 -6.93
CA VAL A 133 -9.00 6.49 -6.93
C VAL A 133 -7.57 6.29 -6.42
N LEU A 134 -6.68 7.25 -6.67
CA LEU A 134 -5.26 7.21 -6.28
C LEU A 134 -4.98 7.82 -4.91
N VAL A 135 -5.92 8.61 -4.39
CA VAL A 135 -5.74 9.32 -3.12
C VAL A 135 -5.53 8.33 -2.00
N ASP A 136 -4.49 8.59 -1.20
CA ASP A 136 -4.13 7.79 -0.05
C ASP A 136 -5.28 7.69 0.97
N LYS A 137 -5.25 6.64 1.80
CA LYS A 137 -6.33 6.31 2.74
C LYS A 137 -5.74 6.02 4.12
N PRO A 138 -6.36 6.55 5.21
CA PRO A 138 -5.87 6.31 6.58
C PRO A 138 -6.05 4.85 7.05
N ARG A 139 -6.72 4.02 6.25
CA ARG A 139 -6.91 2.59 6.51
C ARG A 139 -6.29 1.82 5.36
N PRO A 140 -5.59 0.69 5.61
CA PRO A 140 -5.09 -0.18 4.57
C PRO A 140 -6.21 -0.61 3.61
N THR A 141 -6.15 -0.07 2.40
CA THR A 141 -7.20 -0.16 1.39
C THR A 141 -6.61 -0.73 0.12
N LEU A 142 -7.33 -1.67 -0.49
CA LEU A 142 -7.08 -2.15 -1.84
C LEU A 142 -8.13 -1.54 -2.77
N THR A 143 -7.67 -0.77 -3.76
CA THR A 143 -8.50 -0.21 -4.82
C THR A 143 -8.19 -0.91 -6.13
N VAL A 144 -9.18 -1.61 -6.67
CA VAL A 144 -9.05 -2.31 -7.96
C VAL A 144 -9.86 -1.57 -9.02
N THR A 145 -9.22 -1.15 -10.11
CA THR A 145 -9.82 -0.33 -11.15
C THR A 145 -9.68 -0.94 -12.55
N THR A 146 -10.71 -0.81 -13.37
CA THR A 146 -10.72 -1.26 -14.76
C THR A 146 -11.60 -0.35 -15.63
N CYS A 147 -11.42 -0.37 -16.96
CA CYS A 147 -12.24 0.41 -17.89
C CYS A 147 -13.72 -0.03 -17.86
N TYR A 148 -14.65 0.91 -18.00
CA TYR A 148 -16.09 0.69 -18.02
C TYR A 148 -16.73 1.59 -19.09
N PRO A 149 -17.78 1.15 -19.82
CA PRO A 149 -18.58 -0.08 -19.69
C PRO A 149 -17.87 -1.36 -20.18
N PHE A 150 -18.29 -2.53 -19.67
CA PHE A 150 -17.65 -3.84 -19.95
C PHE A 150 -17.74 -4.33 -21.40
N GLN A 151 -18.60 -3.74 -22.23
CA GLN A 151 -18.88 -4.16 -23.61
C GLN A 151 -18.52 -3.08 -24.64
N PHE A 152 -17.85 -2.01 -24.22
CA PHE A 152 -17.53 -0.89 -25.11
C PHE A 152 -16.25 -1.16 -25.92
N ILE A 153 -16.30 -0.92 -27.23
CA ILE A 153 -15.15 -0.97 -28.13
C ILE A 153 -14.69 0.47 -28.37
N GLY A 154 -13.53 0.85 -27.80
CA GLY A 154 -12.96 2.21 -27.86
C GLY A 154 -12.59 2.78 -26.49
N ASP A 155 -12.30 4.09 -26.47
CA ASP A 155 -11.88 4.82 -25.27
C ASP A 155 -12.99 4.91 -24.23
N ALA A 156 -12.81 4.15 -23.16
CA ALA A 156 -13.76 4.05 -22.07
C ALA A 156 -13.67 5.27 -21.15
N LYS A 157 -14.68 6.14 -21.18
CA LYS A 157 -14.71 7.37 -20.37
C LYS A 157 -14.97 7.14 -18.87
N GLN A 158 -15.23 5.90 -18.48
CA GLN A 158 -15.52 5.54 -17.10
C GLN A 158 -14.62 4.40 -16.62
N ARG A 159 -14.46 4.32 -15.30
CA ARG A 159 -13.74 3.27 -14.60
C ARG A 159 -14.67 2.60 -13.61
N TYR A 160 -14.64 1.28 -13.58
CA TYR A 160 -15.27 0.49 -12.52
C TYR A 160 -14.25 0.29 -11.41
N VAL A 161 -14.61 0.67 -10.19
CA VAL A 161 -13.71 0.74 -9.05
C VAL A 161 -14.29 -0.06 -7.89
N LEU A 162 -13.54 -1.07 -7.44
CA LEU A 162 -13.77 -1.77 -6.19
C LEU A 162 -12.86 -1.18 -5.11
N VAL A 163 -13.41 -0.96 -3.93
CA VAL A 163 -12.67 -0.55 -2.75
C VAL A 163 -12.87 -1.60 -1.67
N ALA A 164 -11.77 -2.20 -1.22
CA ALA A 164 -11.73 -3.25 -0.23
C ALA A 164 -10.83 -2.86 0.95
N TYR A 165 -11.18 -3.28 2.16
CA TYR A 165 -10.38 -3.01 3.35
C TYR A 165 -9.65 -4.27 3.78
N LEU A 166 -8.42 -4.09 4.26
CA LEU A 166 -7.63 -5.18 4.82
C LEU A 166 -8.32 -5.75 6.05
N THR A 167 -8.36 -7.08 6.14
CA THR A 167 -9.01 -7.83 7.22
C THR A 167 -8.06 -8.80 7.91
N SER A 168 -7.11 -9.39 7.19
CA SER A 168 -6.07 -10.23 7.79
C SER A 168 -4.75 -10.15 7.04
N VAL A 169 -3.67 -10.38 7.80
CA VAL A 169 -2.29 -10.47 7.32
C VAL A 169 -1.72 -11.80 7.78
N HIS A 170 -1.10 -12.55 6.87
CA HIS A 170 -0.38 -13.77 7.17
C HIS A 170 1.03 -13.63 6.59
N HIS A 171 2.05 -13.74 7.44
CA HIS A 171 3.46 -13.69 7.06
C HIS A 171 4.00 -15.09 6.81
#